data_AF-A0AAV8UFJ3-F1
#
_entry.id   AF-A0AAV8UFJ3-F1
#
_cell.length_a   1.000
_cell.length_b   1.000
_cell.length_c   1.000
_cell.angle_alpha   90.00
_cell.angle_beta   90.00
_cell.angle_gamma   90.00
#
_symmetry.space_group_name_H-M   'P 1'
#
loop_
_entity.id
_entity.type
_entity.pdbx_description
1 polymer ?
#
loop_
_entity_poly.entity_id
_entity_poly.type
_entity_poly.pdbx_seq_one_letter_code
_entity_poly.pdbx_strand_id
1 'polypeptide(L)'
;MPQLPCDRLLSVILLLFVSVALMVHHGLAQEMCHEVIPGNGDCNVTTCQARCSSLIQLGTGVCTQAFTNRFICICNWECSS
;
A
#
# COMPACT_ATOMS: atom_id res chain seq x y z
N MET A 1 46.31 -17.35 -7.40
CA MET A 1 44.84 -17.36 -7.57
C MET A 1 44.27 -17.88 -6.28
N PRO A 2 43.62 -17.06 -5.43
CA PRO A 2 43.15 -17.54 -4.14
C PRO A 2 41.98 -18.50 -4.35
N GLN A 3 42.16 -19.77 -3.96
CA GLN A 3 41.05 -20.72 -3.89
C GLN A 3 40.23 -20.36 -2.65
N LEU A 4 39.03 -19.82 -2.87
CA LEU A 4 38.07 -19.64 -1.79
C LEU A 4 37.59 -21.04 -1.37
N PRO A 5 37.74 -21.44 -0.09
CA PRO A 5 37.30 -22.74 0.36
C PRO A 5 35.77 -22.86 0.20
N CYS A 6 35.29 -23.97 -0.38
CA CYS A 6 33.86 -24.25 -0.58
C CYS A 6 33.00 -24.02 0.68
N ASP A 7 33.58 -24.26 1.85
CA ASP A 7 32.96 -24.05 3.16
C ASP A 7 32.50 -22.60 3.38
N ARG A 8 33.30 -21.62 2.93
CA ARG A 8 32.94 -20.20 2.99
C ARG A 8 31.85 -19.85 1.99
N LEU A 9 31.82 -20.51 0.83
CA LEU A 9 30.78 -20.29 -0.17
C LEU A 9 29.41 -20.76 0.36
N LEU A 10 29.38 -21.94 0.98
CA LEU A 10 28.16 -22.52 1.56
C LEU A 10 27.62 -21.66 2.70
N SER A 11 28.50 -21.13 3.56
CA SER A 11 28.13 -20.22 4.65
C SER A 11 27.54 -18.90 4.13
N VAL A 12 28.12 -18.30 3.08
CA VAL A 12 27.59 -17.08 2.45
C VAL A 12 26.21 -17.33 1.83
N ILE A 13 26.04 -18.47 1.15
CA ILE A 13 24.76 -18.85 0.56
C ILE A 13 23.69 -19.03 1.64
N LEU A 14 24.01 -19.72 2.74
CA LEU A 14 23.09 -19.92 3.86
C LEU A 14 22.67 -18.58 4.50
N LEU A 15 23.63 -17.67 4.72
CA LEU A 15 23.36 -16.33 5.25
C LEU A 15 22.45 -15.51 4.33
N LEU A 16 22.64 -15.60 3.01
CA LEU A 16 21.77 -14.95 2.03
C LEU A 16 20.33 -15.49 2.13
N PHE A 17 20.14 -16.81 2.18
CA PHE A 17 18.80 -17.40 2.33
C PHE A 17 18.11 -17.00 3.64
N VAL A 18 18.85 -17.00 4.76
CA VAL A 18 18.30 -16.58 6.06
C VAL A 18 17.91 -15.10 6.06
N SER A 19 18.72 -14.24 5.42
CA SER A 19 18.38 -12.81 5.31
C SER A 19 17.09 -12.59 4.53
N VAL A 20 16.89 -13.28 3.40
CA VAL A 20 15.67 -13.19 2.59
C VAL A 20 14.44 -13.70 3.34
N ALA A 21 14.58 -14.81 4.07
CA ALA A 21 13.49 -15.36 4.88
C ALA A 21 13.07 -14.42 6.03
N LEU A 22 14.01 -13.70 6.65
CA LEU A 22 13.69 -12.76 7.72
C LEU A 22 12.91 -11.52 7.23
N MET A 23 13.09 -11.10 5.98
CA MET A 23 12.42 -9.90 5.45
C MET A 23 10.91 -10.11 5.23
N VAL A 24 10.47 -11.37 5.09
CA VAL A 24 9.08 -11.72 4.78
C VAL A 24 8.14 -11.49 5.97
N HIS A 25 8.66 -11.48 7.21
CA HIS A 25 7.81 -11.36 8.41
C HIS A 25 7.49 -9.93 8.84
N HIS A 26 8.08 -8.90 8.22
CA HIS A 26 7.81 -7.49 8.58
C HIS A 26 7.11 -6.70 7.47
N GLY A 27 6.63 -7.36 6.42
CA GLY A 27 5.61 -6.79 5.55
C GLY A 27 4.24 -6.99 6.18
N LEU A 28 3.93 -6.28 7.27
CA LEU A 28 2.54 -6.06 7.64
C LEU A 28 1.92 -5.26 6.48
N ALA A 29 1.41 -5.97 5.48
CA ALA A 29 0.53 -5.40 4.49
C ALA A 29 -0.70 -4.93 5.26
N GLN A 30 -0.67 -3.68 5.70
CA GLN A 30 -1.77 -3.06 6.39
C GLN A 30 -2.95 -3.09 5.43
N GLU A 31 -4.00 -3.83 5.81
CA GLU A 31 -5.16 -3.99 4.94
C GLU A 31 -5.84 -2.61 4.81
N MET A 32 -5.86 -2.09 3.59
CA MET A 32 -6.45 -0.80 3.29
C MET A 32 -7.84 -1.01 2.71
N CYS A 33 -8.85 -0.51 3.42
CA CYS A 33 -10.22 -0.49 3.00
C CYS A 33 -10.47 0.74 2.14
N HIS A 34 -11.40 0.62 1.20
CA HIS A 34 -11.80 1.74 0.36
C HIS A 34 -13.30 1.75 0.07
N GLU A 35 -13.84 2.94 -0.16
CA GLU A 35 -15.21 3.16 -0.60
C GLU A 35 -15.23 4.20 -1.73
N VAL A 36 -16.07 3.94 -2.72
CA VAL A 36 -16.24 4.82 -3.87
C VAL A 36 -17.48 5.68 -3.66
N ILE A 37 -17.28 6.98 -3.56
CA ILE A 37 -18.35 7.96 -3.55
C ILE A 37 -18.54 8.45 -4.98
N PRO A 38 -19.67 8.15 -5.64
CA PRO A 38 -19.92 8.62 -7.00
C PRO A 38 -19.99 10.15 -7.01
N GLY A 39 -18.94 10.77 -7.57
CA GLY A 39 -18.94 12.17 -7.96
C GLY A 39 -19.80 12.32 -9.20
N ASN A 40 -20.65 13.33 -9.25
CA ASN A 40 -21.58 13.56 -10.35
C ASN A 40 -20.87 14.07 -11.63
N GLY A 41 -19.62 13.65 -11.90
CA GLY A 41 -18.74 14.25 -12.91
C GLY A 41 -17.57 14.99 -12.28
N ASP A 42 -17.90 15.86 -11.32
CA ASP A 42 -16.95 16.75 -10.66
C ASP A 42 -16.48 16.19 -9.32
N CYS A 43 -15.16 16.09 -9.14
CA CYS A 43 -14.55 15.75 -7.87
C CYS A 43 -13.67 16.90 -7.38
N ASN A 44 -14.10 17.55 -6.31
CA ASN A 44 -13.29 18.54 -5.60
C ASN A 44 -12.50 17.83 -4.49
N VAL A 45 -11.17 17.93 -4.50
CA VAL A 45 -10.29 17.23 -3.55
C VAL A 45 -10.60 17.60 -2.10
N THR A 46 -10.84 18.88 -1.81
CA THR A 46 -11.16 19.36 -0.46
C THR A 46 -12.49 18.78 0.03
N THR A 47 -13.51 18.80 -0.81
CA THR A 47 -14.82 18.20 -0.47
C THR A 47 -14.73 16.69 -0.33
N CYS A 48 -13.97 16.02 -1.21
CA CYS A 48 -13.74 14.58 -1.15
C CYS A 48 -13.05 14.18 0.17
N GLN A 49 -11.94 14.85 0.51
CA GLN A 49 -11.24 14.63 1.78
C GLN A 49 -12.13 14.88 2.99
N ALA A 50 -12.86 16.01 3.03
CA ALA A 50 -13.76 16.32 4.14
C ALA A 50 -14.86 15.25 4.32
N ARG A 51 -15.41 14.74 3.21
CA ARG A 51 -16.42 13.70 3.22
C ARG A 51 -15.85 12.36 3.71
N CYS A 52 -14.64 11.98 3.26
CA CYS A 52 -13.97 10.78 3.72
C CYS A 52 -13.61 10.86 5.22
N SER A 53 -13.08 11.99 5.68
CA SER A 53 -12.79 12.21 7.11
C SER A 53 -14.03 12.26 8.00
N SER A 54 -15.20 12.60 7.43
CA SER A 54 -16.49 12.56 8.13
C SER A 54 -17.05 11.15 8.26
N LEU A 55 -16.75 10.25 7.32
CA LEU A 55 -17.20 8.85 7.34
C LEU A 55 -16.30 8.00 8.24
N ILE A 56 -14.98 8.17 8.10
CA ILE A 56 -13.96 7.50 8.91
C ILE A 56 -12.98 8.56 9.44
N GLN A 57 -12.71 8.55 10.73
CA GLN A 57 -11.91 9.59 11.41
C GLN A 57 -10.49 9.76 10.85
N LEU A 58 -9.95 8.74 10.19
CA LEU A 58 -8.66 8.72 9.49
C LEU A 58 -8.79 8.42 7.98
N GLY A 59 -9.98 8.60 7.42
CA GLY A 59 -10.24 8.41 5.99
C GLY A 59 -9.55 9.47 5.14
N THR A 60 -8.83 9.02 4.11
CA THR A 60 -8.18 9.86 3.09
C THR A 60 -8.95 9.80 1.78
N GLY A 61 -9.25 10.96 1.20
CA GLY A 61 -10.04 11.08 -0.03
C GLY A 61 -9.20 11.48 -1.23
N VAL A 62 -9.29 10.71 -2.30
CA VAL A 62 -8.58 10.98 -3.56
C VAL A 62 -9.56 11.06 -4.72
N CYS A 63 -9.41 12.09 -5.56
CA CYS A 63 -10.16 12.22 -6.80
C CYS A 63 -9.49 11.43 -7.92
N THR A 64 -10.16 10.41 -8.43
CA THR A 64 -9.65 9.52 -9.49
C THR A 64 -10.54 9.62 -10.71
N GLN A 65 -9.93 9.64 -11.90
CA GLN A 65 -10.68 9.63 -13.16
C GLN A 65 -11.22 8.22 -13.42
N ALA A 66 -12.55 8.06 -13.44
CA ALA A 66 -13.19 6.78 -13.76
C ALA A 66 -13.50 6.65 -15.26
N PHE A 67 -13.88 7.76 -15.91
CA PHE A 67 -14.15 7.85 -17.36
C PHE A 67 -13.72 9.23 -17.88
N THR A 68 -13.75 9.42 -19.21
CA THR A 68 -13.49 10.71 -19.85
C THR A 68 -14.31 11.82 -19.18
N ASN A 69 -13.62 12.82 -18.62
CA ASN A 69 -14.21 13.96 -17.90
C ASN A 69 -15.15 13.58 -16.72
N ARG A 70 -15.01 12.39 -16.14
CA ARG A 70 -15.76 11.98 -14.95
C ARG A 70 -14.83 11.52 -13.85
N PHE A 71 -14.78 12.32 -12.79
CA PHE A 71 -14.01 12.02 -11.60
C PHE A 71 -14.91 11.44 -10.50
N ILE A 72 -14.39 10.45 -9.80
CA ILE A 72 -14.98 9.85 -8.60
C ILE A 72 -14.11 10.16 -7.39
N CYS A 73 -14.72 10.17 -6.21
CA CYS A 73 -13.99 10.30 -4.96
C CYS A 73 -13.80 8.90 -4.37
N ILE A 74 -12.56 8.52 -4.09
CA ILE A 74 -12.21 7.25 -3.43
C ILE A 74 -11.74 7.58 -2.02
N CYS A 75 -12.45 7.09 -1.02
CA CYS A 75 -12.04 7.15 0.37
C CYS A 75 -11.20 5.91 0.69
N ASN A 76 -10.05 6.08 1.34
CA ASN A 76 -9.16 5.00 1.79
C ASN A 76 -8.89 5.14 3.28
N TRP A 77 -8.92 4.03 4.01
CA TRP A 77 -8.62 3.98 5.44
C TRP A 77 -8.06 2.61 5.82
N GLU A 78 -7.45 2.53 7.00
CA GLU A 78 -7.02 1.25 7.56
C GLU A 78 -8.26 0.43 7.93
N CYS A 79 -8.37 -0.80 7.44
CA CYS A 79 -9.47 -1.68 7.83
C CYS A 79 -9.43 -1.91 9.35
N SER A 80 -10.54 -1.63 10.04
CA SER A 80 -10.71 -2.10 11.41
C SER A 80 -10.81 -3.62 11.39
N SER A 81 -9.89 -4.30 12.07
CA SER A 81 -9.84 -5.77 12.21
C SER A 81 -11.07 -6.36 12.90
#